data_AF-A0A3G9J2B9-F1
#
_entry.id   AF-A0A3G9J2B9-F1
#
_cell.length_a   1.000
_cell.length_b   1.000
_cell.length_c   1.000
_cell.angle_alpha   90.00
_cell.angle_beta   90.00
_cell.angle_gamma   90.00
#
_symmetry.space_group_name_H-M   'P 1'
#
loop_
_entity.id
_entity.type
_entity.pdbx_description
1 polymer ?
#
loop_
_entity_poly.entity_id
_entity_poly.type
_entity_poly.pdbx_seq_one_letter_code
_entity_poly.pdbx_strand_id
1 'polypeptide(L)'
;MKNKEMNEVLVYLSKKYHGCNNDIFKALKAKEEAPEDKVKVANASVHSNVVTIVDEEYPDYLKDIDNPPIVLYTAGDIAMLNDDHEIGAYISDAGVRVFTRIEPSYDSAGNVSINYCFASEDEALLDRIVNDCKKRQMPLRDYHLDFAKNDKDLINVVVIARGKAPYMTTITNKLECYQSIVGGNIEVVPVSDHTVILCDDEGKLKGKAANRYFKNDVICGTFIVIGTDGENLRSLTSQEAKDTQMRFSKSITNGLVKGMTKKMS
;
A
#
# COMPACT_ATOMS: atom_id res chain seq x y z
N MET A 1 0.21 -26.36 -10.78
CA MET A 1 0.35 -25.23 -9.83
C MET A 1 -0.65 -24.19 -10.27
N LYS A 2 -1.53 -23.76 -9.35
CA LYS A 2 -2.33 -22.55 -9.61
C LYS A 2 -1.36 -21.37 -9.75
N ASN A 3 -1.61 -20.38 -10.61
CA ASN A 3 -0.69 -19.25 -10.85
C ASN A 3 -0.16 -18.62 -9.55
N LYS A 4 -1.01 -18.57 -8.51
CA LYS A 4 -0.64 -18.12 -7.16
C LYS A 4 0.52 -18.91 -6.51
N GLU A 5 0.54 -20.24 -6.61
CA GLU A 5 1.63 -21.07 -6.05
C GLU A 5 2.95 -20.85 -6.79
N MET A 6 2.89 -20.61 -8.11
CA MET A 6 4.09 -20.32 -8.91
C MET A 6 4.68 -18.96 -8.52
N ASN A 7 3.84 -17.92 -8.40
CA ASN A 7 4.30 -16.58 -8.07
C ASN A 7 5.05 -16.53 -6.73
N GLU A 8 4.51 -17.20 -5.71
CA GLU A 8 5.14 -17.25 -4.38
C GLU A 8 6.53 -17.91 -4.44
N VAL A 9 6.70 -18.95 -5.25
CA VAL A 9 8.00 -19.60 -5.49
C VAL A 9 8.96 -18.68 -6.26
N LEU A 10 8.48 -17.97 -7.29
CA LEU A 10 9.30 -17.03 -8.06
C LEU A 10 9.80 -15.89 -7.17
N VAL A 11 8.96 -15.35 -6.29
CA VAL A 11 9.35 -14.34 -5.29
C VAL A 11 10.40 -14.88 -4.34
N TYR A 12 10.23 -16.11 -3.84
CA TYR A 12 11.24 -16.76 -3.01
C TYR A 12 12.59 -16.89 -3.72
N LEU A 13 12.60 -17.38 -4.96
CA LEU A 13 13.84 -17.51 -5.73
C LEU A 13 14.47 -16.15 -6.02
N SER A 14 13.65 -15.13 -6.31
CA SER A 14 14.13 -13.76 -6.50
C SER A 14 14.84 -13.22 -5.24
N LYS A 15 14.25 -13.41 -4.05
CA LYS A 15 14.89 -13.03 -2.78
C LYS A 15 16.16 -13.82 -2.51
N LYS A 16 16.15 -15.14 -2.76
CA LYS A 16 17.30 -16.01 -2.56
C LYS A 16 18.49 -15.65 -3.46
N TYR A 17 18.20 -15.32 -4.71
CA TYR A 17 19.21 -15.04 -5.74
C TYR A 17 19.39 -13.54 -6.01
N HIS A 18 18.86 -12.67 -5.15
CA HIS A 18 18.98 -11.22 -5.24
C HIS A 18 18.61 -10.65 -6.62
N GLY A 19 17.51 -11.14 -7.21
CA GLY A 19 17.05 -10.71 -8.53
C GLY A 19 17.91 -11.19 -9.72
N CYS A 20 18.92 -12.05 -9.49
CA CYS A 20 19.76 -12.59 -10.57
C CYS A 20 18.97 -13.59 -11.45
N ASN A 21 18.39 -13.10 -12.54
CA ASN A 21 17.49 -13.88 -13.41
C ASN A 21 18.13 -15.14 -14.00
N ASN A 22 19.43 -15.10 -14.30
CA ASN A 22 20.15 -16.28 -14.79
C ASN A 22 20.19 -17.39 -13.74
N ASP A 23 20.39 -17.07 -12.47
CA ASP A 23 20.47 -18.07 -11.40
C ASP A 23 19.09 -18.57 -11.00
N ILE A 24 18.08 -17.70 -11.01
CA ILE A 24 16.67 -18.07 -10.85
C ILE A 24 16.26 -19.04 -11.98
N PHE A 25 16.61 -18.75 -13.24
CA PHE A 25 16.30 -19.60 -14.37
C PHE A 25 16.99 -20.97 -14.29
N LYS A 26 18.26 -21.01 -13.84
CA LYS A 26 18.97 -22.27 -13.56
C LYS A 26 18.27 -23.07 -12.45
N ALA A 27 17.87 -22.42 -11.36
CA ALA A 27 17.15 -23.05 -10.26
C ALA A 27 15.81 -23.65 -10.73
N LEU A 28 15.04 -22.91 -11.53
CA LEU A 28 13.80 -23.40 -12.13
C LEU A 28 14.03 -24.61 -13.06
N LYS A 29 15.05 -24.56 -13.92
CA LYS A 29 15.43 -25.69 -14.79
C LYS A 29 15.83 -26.93 -13.99
N ALA A 30 16.56 -26.73 -12.88
CA ALA A 30 16.97 -27.79 -11.98
C ALA A 30 15.82 -28.32 -11.10
N LYS A 31 14.64 -27.70 -11.16
CA LYS A 31 13.51 -27.96 -10.25
C LYS A 31 13.96 -27.89 -8.79
N GLU A 32 14.74 -26.86 -8.48
CA GLU A 32 15.23 -26.64 -7.13
C GLU A 32 14.07 -26.64 -6.13
N GLU A 33 14.26 -27.34 -5.02
CA GLU A 33 13.25 -27.41 -3.96
C GLU A 33 13.03 -26.03 -3.33
N ALA A 34 11.76 -25.66 -3.19
CA ALA A 34 11.33 -24.44 -2.53
C ALA A 34 10.55 -24.80 -1.26
N PRO A 35 11.22 -24.89 -0.09
CA PRO A 35 10.57 -25.23 1.17
C PRO A 35 9.46 -24.24 1.52
N GLU A 36 8.29 -24.75 1.88
CA GLU A 36 7.07 -23.95 2.09
C GLU A 36 7.24 -22.86 3.16
N ASP A 37 7.99 -23.16 4.23
CA ASP A 37 8.32 -22.20 5.30
C ASP A 37 9.14 -21.03 4.77
N LYS A 38 10.17 -21.30 3.95
CA LYS A 38 11.01 -20.26 3.34
C LYS A 38 10.25 -19.43 2.32
N VAL A 39 9.36 -20.07 1.54
CA VAL A 39 8.49 -19.36 0.60
C VAL A 39 7.58 -18.38 1.33
N LYS A 40 6.91 -18.82 2.40
CA LYS A 40 6.05 -17.95 3.22
C LYS A 40 6.82 -16.78 3.82
N VAL A 41 8.01 -17.03 4.39
CA VAL A 41 8.85 -15.97 4.97
C VAL A 41 9.30 -14.96 3.91
N ALA A 42 9.73 -15.42 2.73
CA ALA A 42 10.16 -14.54 1.65
C ALA A 42 9.01 -13.63 1.17
N ASN A 43 7.81 -14.19 0.95
CA ASN A 43 6.66 -13.42 0.49
C ASN A 43 6.17 -12.42 1.55
N ALA A 44 6.16 -12.81 2.83
CA ALA A 44 5.77 -11.90 3.91
C ALA A 44 6.75 -10.72 4.11
N SER A 45 7.98 -10.83 3.61
CA SER A 45 8.99 -9.76 3.67
C SER A 45 8.87 -8.71 2.57
N VAL A 46 7.98 -8.93 1.59
CA VAL A 46 7.74 -7.99 0.49
C VAL A 46 6.71 -6.94 0.92
N HIS A 47 7.00 -5.69 0.59
CA HIS A 47 6.21 -4.51 0.90
C HIS A 47 5.76 -3.75 -0.35
N SER A 48 6.40 -3.99 -1.49
CA SER A 48 5.98 -3.44 -2.78
C SER A 48 4.91 -4.30 -3.46
N ASN A 49 4.33 -3.77 -4.54
CA ASN A 49 3.62 -4.61 -5.49
C ASN A 49 4.62 -5.52 -6.21
N VAL A 50 4.16 -6.68 -6.67
CA VAL A 50 4.98 -7.64 -7.39
C VAL A 50 4.23 -8.11 -8.62
N VAL A 51 4.94 -8.14 -9.75
CA VAL A 51 4.49 -8.74 -10.99
C VAL A 51 5.57 -9.70 -11.47
N THR A 52 5.18 -10.93 -11.76
CA THR A 52 6.09 -11.99 -12.20
C THR A 52 5.86 -12.30 -13.68
N ILE A 53 6.83 -12.94 -14.34
CA ILE A 53 6.77 -13.25 -15.78
C ILE A 53 5.54 -14.09 -16.21
N VAL A 54 4.85 -14.74 -15.26
CA VAL A 54 3.66 -15.56 -15.51
C VAL A 54 2.34 -14.81 -15.25
N ASP A 55 2.41 -13.57 -14.74
CA ASP A 55 1.23 -12.73 -14.54
C ASP A 55 0.76 -12.11 -15.86
N GLU A 56 -0.55 -11.94 -16.00
CA GLU A 56 -1.15 -11.31 -17.19
C GLU A 56 -0.75 -9.84 -17.34
N GLU A 57 -0.46 -9.17 -16.21
CA GLU A 57 -0.06 -7.76 -16.15
C GLU A 57 1.44 -7.55 -16.45
N TYR A 58 2.22 -8.64 -16.57
CA TYR A 58 3.66 -8.57 -16.83
C TYR A 58 3.94 -8.00 -18.23
N PRO A 59 4.89 -7.07 -18.39
CA PRO A 59 5.09 -6.46 -19.69
C PRO A 59 5.58 -7.38 -20.79
N ASP A 60 4.78 -7.51 -21.86
CA ASP A 60 5.03 -8.50 -22.91
C ASP A 60 6.37 -8.30 -23.61
N TYR A 61 6.76 -7.05 -23.89
CA TYR A 61 8.06 -6.76 -24.52
C TYR A 61 9.25 -7.21 -23.66
N LEU A 62 9.10 -7.30 -22.33
CA LEU A 62 10.13 -7.80 -21.43
C LEU A 62 10.22 -9.33 -21.44
N LYS A 63 9.28 -10.05 -22.04
CA LYS A 63 9.39 -11.51 -22.25
C LYS A 63 10.36 -11.84 -23.39
N ASP A 64 10.52 -10.90 -24.34
CA ASP A 64 11.30 -11.09 -25.56
C ASP A 64 12.75 -10.62 -25.45
N ILE A 65 13.13 -9.93 -24.36
CA ILE A 65 14.51 -9.48 -24.15
C ILE A 65 15.42 -10.63 -23.70
N ASP A 66 16.73 -10.48 -23.97
CA ASP A 66 17.72 -11.42 -23.46
C ASP A 66 17.79 -11.36 -21.93
N ASN A 67 17.73 -12.54 -21.30
CA ASN A 67 17.67 -12.72 -19.86
C ASN A 67 16.55 -11.86 -19.21
N PRO A 68 15.27 -12.19 -19.42
CA PRO A 68 14.15 -11.38 -18.96
C PRO A 68 14.04 -11.34 -17.42
N PRO A 69 13.62 -10.22 -16.82
CA PRO A 69 13.24 -10.16 -15.41
C PRO A 69 12.20 -11.23 -15.07
N ILE A 70 12.46 -12.06 -14.08
CA ILE A 70 11.50 -13.10 -13.67
C ILE A 70 10.49 -12.53 -12.67
N VAL A 71 10.93 -11.59 -11.84
CA VAL A 71 10.14 -10.88 -10.84
C VAL A 71 10.44 -9.39 -10.93
N LEU A 72 9.40 -8.58 -11.03
CA LEU A 72 9.45 -7.13 -10.94
C LEU A 72 8.76 -6.69 -9.66
N TYR A 73 9.52 -6.04 -8.78
CA TYR A 73 8.99 -5.25 -7.69
C TYR A 73 8.58 -3.89 -8.25
N THR A 74 7.37 -3.44 -7.97
CA THR A 74 6.79 -2.25 -8.61
C THR A 74 6.23 -1.24 -7.62
N ALA A 75 6.34 0.03 -7.98
CA ALA A 75 5.69 1.15 -7.33
C ALA A 75 4.99 2.01 -8.39
N GLY A 76 3.74 2.37 -8.13
CA GLY A 76 2.89 3.06 -9.10
C GLY A 76 2.07 2.09 -9.96
N ASP A 77 1.74 2.50 -11.19
CA ASP A 77 0.84 1.75 -12.08
C ASP A 77 1.62 0.97 -13.15
N ILE A 78 1.70 -0.36 -12.98
CA ILE A 78 2.43 -1.25 -13.90
C ILE A 78 1.87 -1.21 -15.33
N ALA A 79 0.58 -0.88 -15.52
CA ALA A 79 -0.01 -0.78 -16.85
C ALA A 79 0.71 0.25 -17.73
N MET A 80 1.31 1.29 -17.13
CA MET A 80 2.10 2.27 -17.84
C MET A 80 3.31 1.65 -18.58
N LEU A 81 3.84 0.52 -18.12
CA LEU A 81 4.92 -0.17 -18.84
C LEU A 81 4.44 -0.96 -20.06
N ASN A 82 3.13 -1.15 -20.25
CA ASN A 82 2.57 -1.91 -21.38
C ASN A 82 2.09 -1.04 -22.55
N ASP A 83 1.99 0.26 -22.33
CA ASP A 83 1.59 1.22 -23.35
C ASP A 83 2.69 1.45 -24.40
N ASP A 84 2.30 1.72 -25.65
CA ASP A 84 3.17 1.93 -26.83
C ASP A 84 4.14 3.14 -26.78
N HIS A 85 4.29 3.81 -25.64
CA HIS A 85 5.19 4.97 -25.50
C HIS A 85 6.58 4.55 -25.00
N GLU A 86 7.56 5.46 -25.14
CA GLU A 86 8.92 5.23 -24.68
C GLU A 86 9.00 4.97 -23.17
N ILE A 87 9.70 3.90 -22.81
CA ILE A 87 9.97 3.51 -21.43
C ILE A 87 11.43 3.86 -21.11
N GLY A 88 11.65 4.53 -19.99
CA GLY A 88 13.00 4.73 -19.46
C GLY A 88 13.51 3.42 -18.87
N ALA A 89 14.72 3.01 -19.26
CA ALA A 89 15.39 1.86 -18.66
C ALA A 89 16.85 2.20 -18.36
N TYR A 90 17.33 1.80 -17.18
CA TYR A 90 18.74 1.94 -16.82
C TYR A 90 19.21 0.79 -15.94
N ILE A 91 20.53 0.62 -15.86
CA ILE A 91 21.18 -0.35 -14.97
C ILE A 91 21.84 0.46 -13.85
N SER A 92 21.53 0.13 -12.61
CA SER A 92 22.15 0.75 -11.44
C SER A 92 23.64 0.38 -11.31
N ASP A 93 24.38 1.08 -10.46
CA ASP A 93 25.79 0.74 -10.16
C ASP A 93 25.97 -0.69 -9.61
N ALA A 94 24.90 -1.27 -9.05
CA ALA A 94 24.87 -2.64 -8.56
C ALA A 94 24.55 -3.68 -9.65
N GLY A 95 24.37 -3.26 -10.91
CA GLY A 95 24.02 -4.13 -12.03
C GLY A 95 22.53 -4.50 -12.11
N VAL A 96 21.68 -3.92 -11.27
CA VAL A 96 20.23 -4.22 -11.22
C VAL A 96 19.49 -3.34 -12.22
N ARG A 97 18.58 -3.94 -13.00
CA ARG A 97 17.74 -3.19 -13.96
C ARG A 97 16.61 -2.44 -13.28
N VAL A 98 16.33 -1.26 -13.81
CA VAL A 98 15.21 -0.42 -13.41
C VAL A 98 14.49 0.04 -14.67
N PHE A 99 13.18 -0.11 -14.68
CA PHE A 99 12.27 0.39 -15.71
C PHE A 99 11.41 1.49 -15.10
N THR A 100 11.24 2.58 -15.82
CA THR A 100 10.55 3.76 -15.35
C THR A 100 9.67 4.33 -16.43
N ARG A 101 8.48 4.77 -16.04
CA ARG A 101 7.69 5.70 -16.83
C ARG A 101 7.11 6.75 -15.92
N ILE A 102 7.08 7.98 -16.40
CA ILE A 102 6.48 9.11 -15.70
C ILE A 102 5.68 9.93 -16.70
N GLU A 103 4.50 10.37 -16.28
CA GLU A 103 3.64 11.22 -17.09
C GLU A 103 3.00 12.29 -16.20
N PRO A 104 3.03 13.57 -16.60
CA PRO A 104 2.34 14.60 -15.86
C PRO A 104 0.83 14.40 -15.96
N SER A 105 0.14 14.59 -14.85
CA SER A 105 -1.31 14.59 -14.74
C SER A 105 -1.75 15.86 -14.01
N TYR A 106 -2.95 16.34 -14.32
CA TYR A 106 -3.48 17.58 -13.78
C TYR A 106 -4.88 17.33 -13.22
N ASP A 107 -5.13 17.81 -12.01
CA ASP A 107 -6.49 17.79 -11.46
C ASP A 107 -7.36 18.91 -12.07
N SER A 108 -8.64 18.92 -11.73
CA SER A 108 -9.60 19.92 -12.23
C SER A 108 -9.30 21.36 -11.76
N ALA A 109 -8.48 21.53 -10.73
CA ALA A 109 -7.99 22.81 -10.25
C ALA A 109 -6.66 23.21 -10.91
N GLY A 110 -6.08 22.37 -11.76
CA GLY A 110 -4.81 22.58 -12.44
C GLY A 110 -3.58 22.22 -11.61
N ASN A 111 -3.74 21.57 -10.44
CA ASN A 111 -2.60 21.10 -9.67
C ASN A 111 -1.95 19.91 -10.39
N VAL A 112 -0.62 19.91 -10.43
CA VAL A 112 0.16 18.85 -11.06
C VAL A 112 0.33 17.66 -10.12
N SER A 113 0.16 16.48 -10.68
CA SER A 113 0.63 15.20 -10.14
C SER A 113 1.42 14.46 -11.22
N ILE A 114 2.18 13.44 -10.82
CA ILE A 114 2.98 12.63 -11.73
C ILE A 114 2.44 11.21 -11.64
N ASN A 115 1.79 10.75 -12.70
CA ASN A 115 1.60 9.32 -12.93
C ASN A 115 2.98 8.70 -13.08
N TYR A 116 3.24 7.58 -12.41
CA TYR A 116 4.52 6.91 -12.50
C TYR A 116 4.35 5.40 -12.42
N CYS A 117 5.30 4.71 -13.03
CA CYS A 117 5.65 3.34 -12.69
C CYS A 117 7.17 3.28 -12.51
N PHE A 118 7.61 2.75 -11.38
CA PHE A 118 8.98 2.28 -11.19
C PHE A 118 8.94 0.79 -10.99
N ALA A 119 9.73 0.04 -11.76
CA ALA A 119 9.85 -1.39 -11.64
C ALA A 119 11.32 -1.79 -11.55
N SER A 120 11.66 -2.69 -10.63
CA SER A 120 13.02 -3.19 -10.47
C SER A 120 13.04 -4.65 -10.07
N GLU A 121 14.15 -5.32 -10.33
CA GLU A 121 14.41 -6.71 -9.95
C GLU A 121 14.82 -6.84 -8.48
N ASP A 122 15.13 -5.71 -7.83
CA ASP A 122 15.49 -5.62 -6.41
C ASP A 122 14.58 -4.62 -5.69
N GLU A 123 13.85 -5.11 -4.69
CA GLU A 123 12.91 -4.30 -3.90
C GLU A 123 13.63 -3.20 -3.10
N ALA A 124 14.82 -3.46 -2.57
CA ALA A 124 15.55 -2.48 -1.77
C ALA A 124 16.04 -1.30 -2.65
N LEU A 125 16.35 -1.54 -3.91
CA LEU A 125 16.60 -0.48 -4.90
C LEU A 125 15.32 0.30 -5.21
N LEU A 126 14.20 -0.39 -5.44
CA LEU A 126 12.91 0.26 -5.66
C LEU A 126 12.54 1.19 -4.50
N ASP A 127 12.64 0.71 -3.26
CA ASP A 127 12.37 1.50 -2.05
C ASP A 127 13.26 2.74 -1.97
N ARG A 128 14.55 2.62 -2.33
CA ARG A 128 15.46 3.77 -2.38
C ARG A 128 14.99 4.81 -3.40
N ILE A 129 14.62 4.39 -4.61
CA ILE A 129 14.11 5.28 -5.66
C ILE A 129 12.86 6.02 -5.18
N VAL A 130 11.86 5.27 -4.69
CA VAL A 130 10.59 5.85 -4.21
C VAL A 130 10.83 6.82 -3.06
N ASN A 131 11.69 6.45 -2.10
CA ASN A 131 12.02 7.30 -0.97
C ASN A 131 12.76 8.58 -1.39
N ASP A 132 13.64 8.50 -2.38
CA ASP A 132 14.35 9.68 -2.89
C ASP A 132 13.42 10.63 -3.64
N CYS A 133 12.46 10.11 -4.41
CA CYS A 133 11.39 10.92 -4.99
C CYS A 133 10.55 11.63 -3.90
N LYS A 134 10.17 10.90 -2.85
CA LYS A 134 9.42 11.45 -1.70
C LYS A 134 10.22 12.54 -0.96
N LYS A 135 11.51 12.31 -0.68
CA LYS A 135 12.40 13.31 -0.05
C LYS A 135 12.52 14.59 -0.88
N ARG A 136 12.51 14.46 -2.21
CA ARG A 136 12.51 15.58 -3.15
C ARG A 136 11.14 16.25 -3.31
N GLN A 137 10.12 15.77 -2.58
CA GLN A 137 8.75 16.28 -2.62
C GLN A 137 8.18 16.26 -4.04
N MET A 138 8.56 15.25 -4.84
CA MET A 138 7.94 15.05 -6.15
C MET A 138 6.44 14.78 -5.95
N PRO A 139 5.55 15.42 -6.73
CA PRO A 139 4.10 15.25 -6.61
C PRO A 139 3.66 13.93 -7.26
N LEU A 140 4.25 12.81 -6.82
CA LEU A 140 3.89 11.48 -7.30
C LEU A 140 2.42 11.21 -6.98
N ARG A 141 1.70 10.64 -7.95
CA ARG A 141 0.31 10.25 -7.78
C ARG A 141 0.17 9.20 -6.68
N ASP A 142 -0.82 9.40 -5.82
CA ASP A 142 -1.14 8.40 -4.80
C ASP A 142 -2.09 7.36 -5.38
N TYR A 143 -1.51 6.36 -6.04
CA TYR A 143 -2.26 5.25 -6.63
C TYR A 143 -3.08 4.45 -5.63
N HIS A 144 -2.83 4.59 -4.32
CA HIS A 144 -3.70 3.99 -3.32
C HIS A 144 -5.11 4.60 -3.30
N LEU A 145 -5.29 5.78 -3.90
CA LEU A 145 -6.59 6.42 -4.12
C LEU A 145 -7.25 6.00 -5.45
N ASP A 146 -6.53 5.34 -6.35
CA ASP A 146 -6.96 5.04 -7.73
C ASP A 146 -7.38 3.58 -7.99
N PHE A 147 -7.40 2.70 -6.99
CA PHE A 147 -7.65 1.26 -7.16
C PHE A 147 -9.05 0.87 -7.71
N ALA A 148 -9.92 1.83 -7.99
CA ALA A 148 -11.26 1.56 -8.47
C ALA A 148 -11.21 1.18 -9.95
N LYS A 149 -11.50 -0.10 -10.24
CA LYS A 149 -11.58 -0.55 -11.63
C LYS A 149 -12.78 0.06 -12.35
N ASN A 150 -13.79 0.55 -11.59
CA ASN A 150 -14.95 1.33 -12.03
C ASN A 150 -15.52 2.16 -10.85
N ASP A 151 -16.36 3.17 -11.10
CA ASP A 151 -17.05 3.97 -10.05
C ASP A 151 -17.81 3.13 -9.01
N LYS A 152 -18.22 1.90 -9.35
CA LYS A 152 -18.89 0.98 -8.42
C LYS A 152 -17.98 0.43 -7.33
N ASP A 153 -16.66 0.46 -7.54
CA ASP A 153 -15.68 0.06 -6.54
C ASP A 153 -15.31 1.22 -5.60
N LEU A 154 -15.85 2.43 -5.84
CA LEU A 154 -15.61 3.59 -4.99
C LEU A 154 -16.65 3.66 -3.87
N ILE A 155 -16.17 3.95 -2.66
CA ILE A 155 -17.01 4.11 -1.48
C ILE A 155 -16.57 5.33 -0.68
N ASN A 156 -17.57 6.04 -0.15
CA ASN A 156 -17.32 7.16 0.75
C ASN A 156 -17.05 6.63 2.15
N VAL A 157 -15.99 7.14 2.74
CA VAL A 157 -15.56 6.83 4.10
C VAL A 157 -15.24 8.11 4.85
N VAL A 158 -15.15 8.04 6.17
CA VAL A 158 -14.56 9.11 6.98
C VAL A 158 -13.23 8.64 7.52
N VAL A 159 -12.17 9.38 7.25
CA VAL A 159 -10.81 9.10 7.75
C VAL A 159 -10.54 9.97 8.97
N ILE A 160 -10.01 9.34 10.04
CA ILE A 160 -9.66 10.00 11.29
C ILE A 160 -8.17 9.80 11.53
N ALA A 161 -7.36 10.79 11.13
CA ALA A 161 -5.93 10.82 11.45
C ALA A 161 -5.67 11.45 12.83
N ARG A 162 -4.54 11.07 13.46
CA ARG A 162 -4.15 11.58 14.78
C ARG A 162 -4.12 13.11 14.79
N GLY A 163 -4.85 13.70 15.74
CA GLY A 163 -4.87 15.15 15.96
C GLY A 163 -5.50 15.98 14.83
N LYS A 164 -6.03 15.35 13.77
CA LYS A 164 -6.73 16.02 12.68
C LYS A 164 -8.24 15.89 12.86
N ALA A 165 -8.99 16.83 12.29
CA ALA A 165 -10.44 16.72 12.20
C ALA A 165 -10.83 15.55 11.27
N PRO A 166 -11.89 14.79 11.59
CA PRO A 166 -12.41 13.77 10.67
C PRO A 166 -12.82 14.38 9.34
N TYR A 167 -12.41 13.78 8.23
CA TYR A 167 -12.80 14.23 6.89
C TYR A 167 -13.37 13.08 6.08
N MET A 168 -14.37 13.41 5.26
CA MET A 168 -14.94 12.46 4.30
C MET A 168 -14.06 12.42 3.05
N THR A 169 -13.87 11.23 2.51
CA THR A 169 -13.17 11.02 1.24
C THR A 169 -13.72 9.77 0.57
N THR A 170 -13.39 9.58 -0.70
CA THR A 170 -13.79 8.42 -1.49
C THR A 170 -12.57 7.56 -1.71
N ILE A 171 -12.68 6.27 -1.42
CA ILE A 171 -11.61 5.29 -1.58
C ILE A 171 -12.12 4.07 -2.31
N THR A 172 -11.21 3.20 -2.74
CA THR A 172 -11.60 1.92 -3.34
C THR A 172 -12.03 0.92 -2.27
N ASN A 173 -13.10 0.17 -2.54
CA ASN A 173 -13.65 -0.92 -1.75
C ASN A 173 -12.79 -2.19 -1.86
N LYS A 174 -11.53 -2.10 -1.44
CA LYS A 174 -10.55 -3.19 -1.48
C LYS A 174 -9.75 -3.22 -0.17
N LEU A 175 -9.45 -4.44 0.28
CA LEU A 175 -8.75 -4.68 1.54
C LEU A 175 -7.41 -3.96 1.59
N GLU A 176 -6.66 -3.97 0.48
CA GLU A 176 -5.35 -3.36 0.36
C GLU A 176 -5.41 -1.83 0.53
N CYS A 177 -6.49 -1.20 0.05
CA CYS A 177 -6.74 0.23 0.23
C CYS A 177 -7.04 0.58 1.70
N TYR A 178 -7.78 -0.29 2.41
CA TYR A 178 -8.01 -0.09 3.84
C TYR A 178 -6.74 -0.27 4.65
N GLN A 179 -5.98 -1.33 4.37
CA GLN A 179 -4.75 -1.67 5.07
C GLN A 179 -3.69 -0.58 4.92
N SER A 180 -3.58 0.02 3.73
CA SER A 180 -2.65 1.14 3.49
C SER A 180 -3.00 2.38 4.30
N ILE A 181 -4.31 2.71 4.43
CA ILE A 181 -4.77 3.88 5.17
C ILE A 181 -4.62 3.68 6.70
N VAL A 182 -5.00 2.52 7.24
CA VAL A 182 -4.85 2.25 8.68
C VAL A 182 -3.40 1.91 9.07
N GLY A 183 -2.60 1.49 8.09
CA GLY A 183 -1.18 1.15 8.20
C GLY A 183 -0.93 -0.21 8.85
N GLY A 184 -1.73 -1.23 8.52
CA GLY A 184 -1.61 -2.57 9.11
C GLY A 184 -2.81 -3.48 8.80
N ASN A 185 -2.92 -4.61 9.50
CA ASN A 185 -4.04 -5.54 9.29
C ASN A 185 -5.32 -4.98 9.88
N ILE A 186 -6.46 -5.30 9.26
CA ILE A 186 -7.74 -4.71 9.63
C ILE A 186 -8.35 -5.44 10.82
N GLU A 187 -8.61 -4.69 11.89
CA GLU A 187 -9.62 -5.00 12.88
C GLU A 187 -10.92 -4.23 12.55
N VAL A 188 -12.05 -4.94 12.58
CA VAL A 188 -13.39 -4.37 12.37
C VAL A 188 -14.08 -4.17 13.71
N VAL A 189 -14.37 -2.93 14.08
CA VAL A 189 -15.02 -2.59 15.35
C VAL A 189 -16.41 -1.99 15.10
N PRO A 190 -17.52 -2.63 15.53
CA PRO A 190 -18.86 -2.12 15.31
C PRO A 190 -19.13 -0.77 16.00
N VAL A 191 -19.68 0.18 15.23
CA VAL A 191 -20.10 1.51 15.70
C VAL A 191 -21.61 1.59 15.86
N SER A 192 -22.35 1.09 14.88
CA SER A 192 -23.80 0.92 14.88
C SER A 192 -24.17 -0.27 13.97
N ASP A 193 -25.46 -0.55 13.82
CA ASP A 193 -25.97 -1.58 12.89
C ASP A 193 -25.62 -1.31 11.42
N HIS A 194 -25.14 -0.10 11.11
CA HIS A 194 -24.92 0.39 9.75
C HIS A 194 -23.51 0.93 9.52
N THR A 195 -22.66 1.01 10.55
CA THR A 195 -21.31 1.56 10.44
C THR A 195 -20.30 0.79 11.29
N VAL A 196 -19.08 0.66 10.78
CA VAL A 196 -17.95 0.02 11.47
C VAL A 196 -16.70 0.89 11.38
N ILE A 197 -15.79 0.71 12.33
CA ILE A 197 -14.42 1.22 12.29
C ILE A 197 -13.53 0.14 11.69
N LEU A 198 -12.65 0.55 10.79
CA LEU A 198 -11.48 -0.21 10.37
C LEU A 198 -10.24 0.43 10.99
N CYS A 199 -9.49 -0.33 11.79
CA CYS A 199 -8.22 0.12 12.39
C CYS A 199 -7.16 -0.98 12.31
N ASP A 200 -5.91 -0.64 12.62
CA ASP A 200 -4.80 -1.61 12.71
C ASP A 200 -4.94 -2.46 13.98
N ASP A 201 -5.10 -3.78 13.81
CA ASP A 201 -5.23 -4.77 14.88
C ASP A 201 -4.06 -4.76 15.88
N GLU A 202 -2.86 -4.44 15.39
CA GLU A 202 -1.63 -4.36 16.16
C GLU A 202 -1.25 -2.92 16.51
N GLY A 203 -2.13 -1.94 16.29
CA GLY A 203 -1.77 -0.52 16.40
C GLY A 203 -1.18 -0.14 17.77
N LYS A 204 -1.68 -0.74 18.86
CA LYS A 204 -1.14 -0.55 20.21
C LYS A 204 0.21 -1.23 20.38
N LEU A 205 0.35 -2.46 19.88
CA LEU A 205 1.57 -3.26 19.97
C LEU A 205 2.71 -2.63 19.16
N LYS A 206 2.39 -2.04 18.01
CA LYS A 206 3.28 -1.24 17.15
C LYS A 206 3.62 0.14 17.71
N GLY A 207 3.11 0.48 18.90
CA GLY A 207 3.35 1.78 19.54
C GLY A 207 2.75 2.96 18.77
N LYS A 208 1.71 2.73 17.95
CA LYS A 208 1.05 3.82 17.25
C LYS A 208 0.45 4.79 18.27
N ALA A 209 0.54 6.05 17.89
CA ALA A 209 0.01 7.17 18.63
C ALA A 209 -1.49 7.03 18.92
N ALA A 210 -1.91 7.21 20.18
CA ALA A 210 -3.33 7.33 20.55
C ALA A 210 -4.05 8.41 19.70
N ASN A 211 -5.23 8.09 19.19
CA ASN A 211 -5.97 8.93 18.25
C ASN A 211 -7.32 9.40 18.80
N ARG A 212 -8.23 8.47 19.12
CA ARG A 212 -9.56 8.75 19.68
C ARG A 212 -9.93 7.70 20.72
N TYR A 213 -10.70 8.13 21.71
CA TYR A 213 -11.41 7.21 22.60
C TYR A 213 -12.67 6.71 21.89
N PHE A 214 -12.92 5.41 21.99
CA PHE A 214 -14.15 4.80 21.51
C PHE A 214 -14.58 3.70 22.47
N LYS A 215 -15.83 3.82 22.97
CA LYS A 215 -16.33 3.00 24.09
C LYS A 215 -15.36 3.07 25.28
N ASN A 216 -14.86 1.92 25.75
CA ASN A 216 -13.96 1.83 26.90
C ASN A 216 -12.48 1.71 26.51
N ASP A 217 -12.14 2.01 25.25
CA ASP A 217 -10.80 1.79 24.71
C ASP A 217 -10.29 2.99 23.91
N VAL A 218 -9.00 2.95 23.56
CA VAL A 218 -8.32 3.92 22.72
C VAL A 218 -7.92 3.29 21.39
N ILE A 219 -8.29 3.96 20.30
CA ILE A 219 -7.84 3.59 18.96
C ILE A 219 -6.51 4.28 18.71
N CYS A 220 -5.50 3.50 18.30
CA CYS A 220 -4.14 3.97 18.02
C CYS A 220 -3.87 3.97 16.50
N GLY A 221 -3.25 5.05 16.01
CA GLY A 221 -3.04 5.23 14.57
C GLY A 221 -4.25 5.81 13.83
N THR A 222 -4.10 6.02 12.52
CA THR A 222 -5.21 6.41 11.63
C THR A 222 -6.23 5.28 11.57
N PHE A 223 -7.52 5.62 11.58
CA PHE A 223 -8.60 4.67 11.38
C PHE A 223 -9.67 5.25 10.44
N ILE A 224 -10.49 4.37 9.89
CA ILE A 224 -11.55 4.70 8.94
C ILE A 224 -12.89 4.32 9.56
N VAL A 225 -13.92 5.10 9.31
CA VAL A 225 -15.32 4.69 9.50
C VAL A 225 -15.96 4.50 8.14
N ILE A 226 -16.66 3.38 7.98
CA ILE A 226 -17.21 2.88 6.72
C ILE A 226 -18.62 2.32 6.97
N GLY A 227 -19.47 2.37 5.95
CA GLY A 227 -20.81 1.80 6.02
C GLY A 227 -20.77 0.28 5.92
N THR A 228 -21.73 -0.39 6.55
CA THR A 228 -21.93 -1.85 6.41
C THR A 228 -23.39 -2.20 6.14
N ASP A 229 -23.59 -3.32 5.46
CA ASP A 229 -24.83 -4.06 5.32
C ASP A 229 -24.55 -5.52 5.73
N GLY A 230 -24.49 -5.75 7.04
CA GLY A 230 -24.11 -7.04 7.64
C GLY A 230 -22.64 -7.37 7.38
N GLU A 231 -22.40 -8.29 6.45
CA GLU A 231 -21.05 -8.78 6.11
C GLU A 231 -20.37 -7.93 5.01
N ASN A 232 -21.13 -7.10 4.29
CA ASN A 232 -20.60 -6.32 3.17
C ASN A 232 -20.31 -4.88 3.57
N LEU A 233 -19.14 -4.38 3.18
CA LEU A 233 -18.79 -2.97 3.28
C LEU A 233 -19.44 -2.17 2.15
N ARG A 234 -19.90 -0.97 2.48
CA ARG A 234 -20.55 -0.06 1.54
C ARG A 234 -20.17 1.39 1.81
N SER A 235 -20.48 2.23 0.82
CA SER A 235 -20.37 3.69 0.94
C SER A 235 -21.21 4.22 2.11
N LEU A 236 -20.64 5.16 2.87
CA LEU A 236 -21.40 5.95 3.83
C LEU A 236 -22.41 6.85 3.10
N THR A 237 -23.60 6.96 3.68
CA THR A 237 -24.53 8.02 3.33
C THR A 237 -24.02 9.37 3.85
N SER A 238 -24.51 10.46 3.26
CA SER A 238 -24.17 11.82 3.71
C SER A 238 -24.52 12.08 5.17
N GLN A 239 -25.56 11.42 5.71
CA GLN A 239 -25.94 11.56 7.11
C GLN A 239 -24.98 10.78 8.03
N GLU A 240 -24.66 9.52 7.70
CA GLU A 240 -23.71 8.72 8.47
C GLU A 240 -22.32 9.37 8.51
N ALA A 241 -21.88 9.98 7.40
CA ALA A 241 -20.63 10.72 7.35
C ALA A 241 -20.65 11.92 8.32
N LYS A 242 -21.71 12.74 8.30
CA LYS A 242 -21.88 13.89 9.21
C LYS A 242 -21.89 13.45 10.68
N ASP A 243 -22.65 12.42 11.00
CA ASP A 243 -22.77 11.89 12.36
C ASP A 243 -21.42 11.35 12.85
N THR A 244 -20.68 10.68 11.97
CA THR A 244 -19.32 10.20 12.24
C THR A 244 -18.34 11.35 12.50
N GLN A 245 -18.36 12.38 11.64
CA GLN A 245 -17.50 13.55 11.81
C GLN A 245 -17.80 14.27 13.13
N MET A 246 -19.09 14.38 13.50
CA MET A 246 -19.49 14.95 14.79
C MET A 246 -19.01 14.08 15.97
N ARG A 247 -19.21 12.76 15.89
CA ARG A 247 -18.81 11.80 16.93
C ARG A 247 -17.31 11.83 17.22
N PHE A 248 -16.47 11.91 16.19
CA PHE A 248 -15.01 11.89 16.33
C PHE A 248 -14.34 13.28 16.23
N SER A 249 -15.13 14.35 16.37
CA SER A 249 -14.66 15.74 16.27
C SER A 249 -13.62 16.10 17.35
N LYS A 250 -13.75 15.56 18.56
CA LYS A 250 -12.82 15.82 19.67
C LYS A 250 -11.58 14.93 19.57
N SER A 251 -10.41 15.54 19.40
CA SER A 251 -9.13 14.85 19.48
C SER A 251 -8.72 14.59 20.92
N ILE A 252 -7.93 13.53 21.13
CA ILE A 252 -7.17 13.38 22.36
C ILE A 252 -6.10 14.47 22.34
N THR A 253 -6.25 15.47 23.20
CA THR A 253 -5.18 16.42 23.47
C THR A 253 -4.23 15.76 24.45
N ASN A 254 -2.94 15.68 24.10
CA ASN A 254 -1.92 15.38 25.10
C ASN A 254 -1.99 16.50 26.13
N GLY A 255 -2.54 16.21 27.31
CA GLY A 255 -2.41 17.09 28.46
C GLY A 255 -0.92 17.32 28.70
N LEU A 256 -0.46 18.53 28.46
CA LEU A 256 0.72 19.05 29.13
C LEU A 256 0.55 18.78 30.62
N VAL A 257 1.55 18.13 31.20
CA VAL A 257 1.74 18.04 32.65
C VAL A 257 1.88 19.47 33.19
N LYS A 258 0.76 20.12 33.51
CA LYS A 258 0.74 21.32 34.37
C LYS A 258 0.54 20.82 35.79
N GLY A 259 1.63 20.63 36.53
CA GLY A 259 1.52 20.36 37.96
C GLY A 259 2.68 19.64 38.64
N MET A 260 3.94 19.90 38.30
CA MET A 260 5.07 19.55 39.18
C MET A 260 6.03 20.74 39.32
N THR A 261 5.53 21.82 39.90
CA THR A 261 6.35 22.77 40.65
C THR A 261 5.65 23.02 41.98
N LYS A 262 5.91 22.15 42.96
CA LYS A 262 5.74 22.50 44.36
C LYS A 262 6.96 22.01 45.15
N LYS A 263 7.86 22.97 45.34
CA LYS A 263 8.72 23.21 46.51
C LYS A 263 9.36 21.98 47.16
N MET A 264 10.65 21.80 46.88
CA MET A 264 11.57 21.37 47.93
C MET A 264 11.79 22.56 48.87
N SER A 265 11.30 22.39 50.09
CA SER A 265 11.75 23.09 51.30
C SER A 265 12.40 22.06 52.20
#